data_AF-A0A2L0RRM9-F1
#
_entry.id   AF-A0A2L0RRM9-F1
#
_cell.length_a   1.000
_cell.length_b   1.000
_cell.length_c   1.000
_cell.angle_alpha   90.00
_cell.angle_beta   90.00
_cell.angle_gamma   90.00
#
_symmetry.space_group_name_H-M   'P 1'
#
loop_
_entity.id
_entity.type
_entity.pdbx_description
1 polymer ?
#
loop_
_entity_poly.entity_id
_entity_poly.type
_entity_poly.pdbx_seq_one_letter_code
_entity_poly.pdbx_strand_id
1 'polypeptide(L)' 'MRSFSDLSLRLARNSSTANHKVEQAGQDPATAEDIDAFYALIIKQDFSNFAYLEQGRVVHEMIKTTIESFQ' A
#
# COMPACT_ATOMS: atom_id res chain seq x y z
N MET A 1 -2.01 -19.64 -8.87
CA MET A 1 -1.66 -18.24 -9.20
C MET A 1 -2.77 -17.20 -8.95
N ARG A 2 -4.07 -17.53 -8.99
CA ARG A 2 -5.18 -16.57 -8.78
C ARG A 2 -5.18 -15.81 -7.43
N SER A 3 -4.61 -16.39 -6.37
CA SER A 3 -4.59 -15.77 -5.03
C SER A 3 -3.60 -14.59 -4.92
N PHE A 4 -2.47 -14.65 -5.62
CA PHE A 4 -1.44 -13.60 -5.57
C PHE A 4 -1.86 -12.35 -6.35
N SER A 5 -2.51 -12.53 -7.50
CA SER A 5 -3.06 -11.44 -8.30
C SER A 5 -4.16 -10.67 -7.58
N ASP A 6 -5.01 -11.38 -6.81
CA ASP A 6 -6.07 -10.75 -6.02
C ASP A 6 -5.51 -9.91 -4.86
N LEU A 7 -4.47 -10.41 -4.18
CA LEU A 7 -3.80 -9.65 -3.12
C LEU A 7 -3.10 -8.39 -3.68
N SER A 8 -2.37 -8.50 -4.79
CA SER A 8 -1.71 -7.34 -5.42
C SER A 8 -2.71 -6.26 -5.83
N LEU A 9 -3.84 -6.67 -6.41
CA LEU A 9 -4.89 -5.75 -6.80
C LEU A 9 -5.52 -5.06 -5.59
N ARG A 10 -5.76 -5.80 -4.50
CA ARG A 10 -6.31 -5.24 -3.26
C ARG A 10 -5.35 -4.26 -2.58
N LEU A 11 -4.05 -4.58 -2.51
CA LEU A 11 -3.05 -3.68 -1.95
C LEU A 11 -2.88 -2.42 -2.80
N ALA A 12 -2.87 -2.54 -4.13
CA ALA A 12 -2.83 -1.39 -5.04
C ALA A 12 -4.05 -0.47 -4.85
N ARG A 13 -5.26 -1.04 -4.75
CA ARG A 13 -6.50 -0.28 -4.50
C ARG A 13 -6.48 0.40 -3.13
N ASN A 14 -6.00 -0.29 -2.10
CA ASN A 14 -5.89 0.26 -0.76
C ASN A 14 -4.88 1.42 -0.69
N SER A 15 -3.71 1.26 -1.31
CA SER A 15 -2.70 2.31 -1.44
C SER A 15 -3.27 3.55 -2.15
N SER A 16 -3.91 3.37 -3.31
CA SER A 16 -4.56 4.46 -4.04
C SER A 16 -5.64 5.17 -3.22
N THR A 17 -6.49 4.40 -2.51
CA THR A 17 -7.53 4.95 -1.64
C THR A 17 -6.94 5.72 -0.46
N ALA A 18 -5.86 5.22 0.15
CA ALA A 18 -5.22 5.88 1.29
C ALA A 18 -4.56 7.20 0.87
N ASN A 19 -3.83 7.21 -0.25
CA ASN A 19 -3.23 8.42 -0.82
C ASN A 19 -4.28 9.49 -1.10
N HIS A 20 -5.39 9.12 -1.75
CA HIS A 20 -6.48 10.06 -2.04
C HIS A 20 -7.12 10.63 -0.76
N LYS A 21 -7.26 9.82 0.31
CA LYS A 21 -7.82 10.29 1.58
C LYS A 21 -6.92 11.30 2.28
N VAL A 22 -5.59 11.09 2.26
CA VAL A 22 -4.64 12.06 2.83
C VAL A 22 -4.63 13.34 2.00
N GLU A 23 -4.65 13.24 0.67
CA GLU A 23 -4.71 14.40 -0.23
C GLU A 23 -5.95 15.26 0.03
N GLN A 24 -7.13 14.62 0.15
CA GLN A 24 -8.38 15.31 0.50
C GLN A 24 -8.32 15.96 1.89
N ALA A 25 -7.78 15.25 2.88
CA ALA A 25 -7.63 15.73 4.24
C ALA A 25 -6.71 16.96 4.33
N GLY A 26 -5.70 17.07 3.46
CA GLY A 26 -4.84 18.25 3.36
C GLY A 26 -5.49 19.46 2.69
N GLN A 27 -6.61 19.28 1.99
CA GLN A 27 -7.33 20.35 1.28
C GLN A 27 -8.52 20.91 2.07
N ASP A 28 -9.03 20.17 3.06
CA ASP A 28 -10.19 20.56 3.84
C ASP A 28 -9.79 21.35 5.10
N PRO A 29 -10.21 22.63 5.23
CA PRO A 29 -9.94 23.46 6.40
C PRO A 29 -10.49 22.90 7.72
N ALA A 30 -11.55 22.07 7.68
CA ALA A 30 -12.12 21.44 8.87
C ALA A 30 -11.20 20.36 9.46
N THR A 31 -10.30 19.78 8.67
CA THR A 31 -9.33 18.78 9.12
C THR A 31 -8.25 19.38 10.03
N ALA A 32 -8.04 20.70 9.97
CA ALA A 32 -7.12 21.39 10.87
C ALA A 32 -7.56 21.30 12.36
N GLU A 33 -8.86 21.06 12.61
CA GLU A 33 -9.40 20.87 13.96
C GLU A 33 -9.19 19.45 14.50
N ASP A 34 -8.89 18.46 13.65
CA ASP A 34 -8.67 17.05 14.02
C ASP A 34 -7.32 16.53 13.48
N ILE A 35 -6.25 17.11 14.02
CA ILE A 35 -4.85 16.79 13.69
C ILE A 35 -4.54 15.29 13.92
N ASP A 36 -5.15 14.67 14.93
CA ASP A 36 -4.96 13.24 15.23
C ASP A 36 -5.53 12.35 14.12
N ALA A 37 -6.72 12.67 13.60
CA ALA A 37 -7.30 11.98 12.45
C ALA A 37 -6.43 12.14 11.19
N PHE A 38 -5.82 13.31 10.97
CA PHE A 38 -4.89 13.53 9.87
C PHE A 38 -3.63 12.65 9.99
N TYR A 39 -2.99 12.59 11.16
CA TYR A 39 -1.82 11.72 11.36
C TYR A 39 -2.17 10.23 11.22
N ALA A 40 -3.34 9.80 11.69
CA ALA A 40 -3.80 8.43 11.49
C ALA A 40 -3.96 8.07 10.00
N LEU A 41 -4.39 9.02 9.17
CA LEU A 41 -4.48 8.84 7.72
C LEU A 41 -3.10 8.73 7.07
N ILE A 42 -2.13 9.56 7.47
CA ILE A 42 -0.74 9.47 6.98
C ILE A 42 -0.14 8.10 7.31
N ILE A 43 -0.26 7.66 8.56
CA ILE A 43 0.24 6.33 8.99
C ILE A 43 -0.40 5.23 8.11
N LYS A 44 -1.71 5.33 7.86
CA LYS A 44 -2.42 4.35 7.02
C LYS A 44 -1.94 4.37 5.56
N GLN A 45 -1.65 5.55 5.01
CA GLN A 45 -1.04 5.70 3.69
C GLN A 45 0.32 5.01 3.64
N ASP A 46 1.20 5.28 4.60
CA ASP A 46 2.55 4.72 4.64
C ASP A 46 2.52 3.20 4.72
N PHE A 47 1.69 2.64 5.61
CA PHE A 47 1.51 1.19 5.71
C PHE A 47 0.94 0.57 4.43
N SER A 48 -0.01 1.24 3.77
CA SER A 48 -0.60 0.73 2.52
C SER A 48 0.41 0.71 1.38
N ASN A 49 1.23 1.76 1.27
CA ASN A 49 2.31 1.84 0.29
C ASN A 49 3.40 0.80 0.56
N PHE A 50 3.82 0.67 1.83
CA PHE A 50 4.79 -0.33 2.26
C PHE A 50 4.33 -1.76 1.92
N ALA A 51 3.10 -2.12 2.29
CA ALA A 51 2.57 -3.47 2.05
C ALA A 51 2.53 -3.81 0.55
N TYR A 52 2.12 -2.86 -0.30
CA TYR A 52 2.09 -3.05 -1.74
C TYR A 52 3.50 -3.29 -2.32
N LEU A 53 4.49 -2.50 -1.92
CA LEU A 53 5.86 -2.62 -2.40
C LEU A 53 6.53 -3.91 -1.92
N GLU A 54 6.38 -4.26 -0.64
CA GLU A 54 6.94 -5.50 -0.10
C GLU A 54 6.33 -6.74 -0.75
N GLN A 55 5.04 -6.73 -1.07
CA GLN A 55 4.43 -7.83 -1.80
C GLN A 55 5.11 -8.03 -3.17
N GLY A 56 5.35 -6.94 -3.91
CA GLY A 56 6.07 -7.00 -5.18
C GLY A 56 7.47 -7.58 -5.03
N ARG A 57 8.21 -7.13 -4.00
CA ARG A 57 9.56 -7.63 -3.70
C ARG A 57 9.58 -9.13 -3.37
N VAL A 58 8.67 -9.59 -2.50
CA VAL A 58 8.58 -11.00 -2.10
C VAL A 58 8.21 -11.89 -3.28
N VAL A 59 7.28 -11.45 -4.14
CA VAL A 59 6.92 -12.19 -5.35
C VAL A 59 8.10 -12.29 -6.32
N HIS A 60 8.84 -11.19 -6.50
CA HIS A 60 10.04 -11.19 -7.35
C HIS A 60 11.12 -12.15 -6.83
N GLU A 61 11.45 -12.08 -5.55
CA GLU A 61 12.43 -12.98 -4.93
C GLU A 61 11.99 -14.45 -5.02
N MET A 62 10.71 -14.74 -4.77
CA MET A 62 10.19 -16.11 -4.94
C MET A 62 10.42 -16.65 -6.35
N ILE A 63 10.11 -15.86 -7.38
CA ILE A 63 10.31 -16.27 -8.78
C ILE A 63 11.80 -16.46 -9.07
N LYS A 64 12.64 -15.53 -8.63
CA LYS A 64 14.09 -15.59 -8.82
C LYS A 64 14.68 -16.84 -8.18
N THR A 65 14.44 -17.06 -6.89
CA THR A 65 14.91 -18.25 -6.17
C THR A 65 14.41 -19.55 -6.81
N THR A 66 13.16 -19.56 -7.29
CA THR A 66 12.61 -20.73 -7.99
C THR A 66 13.38 -21.02 -9.27
N ILE A 67 13.66 -20.01 -10.10
CA ILE A 67 14.43 -20.18 -11.34
C ILE A 67 15.87 -20.62 -11.04
N GLU A 68 16.53 -19.97 -10.08
CA GLU A 68 17.89 -20.29 -9.65
C GLU A 68 18.00 -21.72 -9.10
N SER A 69 16.93 -22.28 -8.52
CA SER A 69 16.94 -23.67 -8.02
C SER A 69 17.00 -24.76 -9.09
N PHE A 70 16.81 -24.40 -10.37
CA PHE A 70 16.90 -25.32 -11.51
C PHE A 70 18.24 -25.22 -12.27
N GLN A 71 19.16 -24.38 -11.81
CA GLN A 71 20.53 -24.25 -12.32
C GLN A 71 21.50 -25.06 -11.47
#